data_AF-A0A355DP21-F1
#
_entry.id   AF-A0A355DP21-F1
#
_cell.length_a   1.000
_cell.length_b   1.000
_cell.length_c   1.000
_cell.angle_alpha   90.00
_cell.angle_beta   90.00
_cell.angle_gamma   90.00
#
_symmetry.space_group_name_H-M   'P 1'
#
loop_
_entity.id
_entity.type
_entity.pdbx_description
1 polymer ?
#
loop_
_entity_poly.entity_id
_entity_poly.type
_entity_poly.pdbx_seq_one_letter_code
_entity_poly.pdbx_strand_id
1 'polypeptide(L)'
;MYKYNPDRQGLSEVKILALEPWRLYPKGEELNPEFLRSNRSGQLRITHCTPIASIGSCFAREIKNWLKLNGYSFIETAQGLCAEAGSARYDRVYNTFTLRQEFERAFGKFEPQEVYWEFEERGDVRLLDPYRKGVAWENREEMHRELREHQKNVRKAFTQAEVLIITVGQAEIWYHKNDGYVYPLVPPVQVFDPAIHGFRLSSYEENLANLERTFELFTAHNPTGHIIITVSPVPLRATFRPVNSLVANMASKSILRAAVEAFVTNHPEHITYFPAYEVVMVAEKEPFKDDNRHVKSEVVDRIMQLFEDWFVEPKLSISRYS
;
A
#
# COMPACT_ATOMS: atom_id res chain seq x y z
N MET A 1 9.47 -27.73 48.35
CA MET A 1 9.12 -27.44 46.94
C MET A 1 10.39 -26.94 46.26
N TYR A 2 11.04 -27.77 45.44
CA TYR A 2 12.24 -27.34 44.72
C TYR A 2 11.80 -26.53 43.50
N LYS A 3 12.22 -25.26 43.44
CA LYS A 3 12.09 -24.45 42.23
C LYS A 3 13.17 -24.93 41.25
N TYR A 4 12.87 -26.01 40.53
CA TYR A 4 13.67 -26.41 39.37
C TYR A 4 13.42 -25.36 38.29
N ASN A 5 14.30 -24.35 38.25
CA ASN A 5 14.47 -23.49 37.09
C ASN A 5 15.62 -24.13 36.32
N PRO A 6 15.37 -25.05 35.36
CA PRO A 6 16.44 -25.46 34.47
C PRO A 6 16.90 -24.17 33.84
N ASP A 7 18.17 -23.86 34.01
CA ASP A 7 18.77 -22.66 33.49
C ASP A 7 18.33 -22.50 32.02
N ARG A 8 17.40 -21.57 31.76
CA ARG A 8 17.00 -21.24 30.39
C ARG A 8 18.20 -20.72 29.61
N GLN A 9 19.30 -20.38 30.30
CA GLN A 9 20.64 -20.13 29.77
C GLN A 9 21.12 -21.23 28.79
N GLY A 10 20.82 -22.50 29.07
CA GLY A 10 21.33 -23.63 28.26
C GLY A 10 20.72 -23.77 26.86
N LEU A 11 19.50 -23.25 26.63
CA LEU A 11 18.89 -23.15 25.30
C LEU A 11 19.13 -21.78 24.65
N SER A 12 19.58 -20.78 25.42
CA SER A 12 19.50 -19.35 25.07
C SER A 12 20.80 -18.64 24.72
N GLU A 13 21.98 -19.26 24.79
CA GLU A 13 23.21 -18.54 24.45
C GLU A 13 23.90 -19.14 23.22
N VAL A 14 24.23 -20.43 23.21
CA VAL A 14 25.09 -21.01 22.16
C VAL A 14 24.47 -21.00 20.74
N LYS A 15 23.13 -21.05 20.60
CA LYS A 15 22.44 -20.91 19.30
C LYS A 15 22.04 -19.47 18.94
N ILE A 16 21.90 -18.60 19.94
CA ILE A 16 21.65 -17.16 19.73
C ILE A 16 22.92 -16.47 19.25
N LEU A 17 24.09 -16.94 19.69
CA LEU A 17 25.40 -16.35 19.37
C LEU A 17 25.86 -16.47 17.91
N ALA A 18 25.21 -17.30 17.08
CA ALA A 18 25.50 -17.42 15.64
C ALA A 18 24.49 -16.69 14.74
N LEU A 19 23.54 -15.97 15.34
CA LEU A 19 22.62 -15.13 14.60
C LEU A 19 23.32 -13.83 14.21
N GLU A 20 23.09 -13.38 12.99
CA GLU A 20 23.46 -12.02 12.61
C GLU A 20 22.85 -11.02 13.60
N PRO A 21 23.55 -9.92 13.95
CA PRO A 21 23.09 -8.97 14.97
C PRO A 21 21.65 -8.48 14.77
N TRP A 22 21.23 -8.32 13.51
CA TRP A 22 19.89 -7.85 13.13
C TRP A 22 18.77 -8.87 13.35
N ARG A 23 19.11 -10.13 13.64
CA ARG A 23 18.14 -11.17 14.02
C ARG A 23 17.89 -11.19 15.53
N LEU A 24 18.63 -10.41 16.31
CA LEU A 24 18.42 -10.21 17.74
C LEU A 24 17.55 -8.97 17.96
N TYR A 25 16.47 -9.06 18.73
CA TYR A 25 15.61 -7.90 18.95
C TYR A 25 16.41 -6.76 19.63
N PRO A 26 16.33 -5.52 19.12
CA PRO A 26 17.17 -4.42 19.59
C PRO A 26 16.85 -4.03 21.03
N LYS A 27 17.86 -3.51 21.75
CA LYS A 27 17.71 -3.06 23.13
C LYS A 27 17.95 -1.56 23.28
N GLY A 28 17.12 -0.89 24.07
CA GLY A 28 17.29 0.53 24.39
C GLY A 28 17.31 1.40 23.14
N GLU A 29 18.35 2.22 22.97
CA GLU A 29 18.49 3.14 21.85
C GLU A 29 18.79 2.44 20.50
N GLU A 30 19.06 1.14 20.48
CA GLU A 30 19.16 0.35 19.24
C GLU A 30 17.81 0.22 18.53
N LEU A 31 16.69 0.42 19.25
CA LEU A 31 15.36 0.41 18.64
C LEU A 31 15.11 1.73 17.90
N ASN A 32 15.64 1.80 16.69
CA ASN A 32 15.55 2.95 15.79
C ASN A 32 15.57 2.50 14.31
N PRO A 33 15.29 3.37 13.34
CA PRO A 33 15.20 2.99 11.93
C PRO A 33 16.50 2.39 11.34
N GLU A 34 17.67 2.73 11.87
CA GLU A 34 18.96 2.19 11.43
C GLU A 34 19.05 0.68 11.63
N PHE A 35 18.37 0.15 12.65
CA PHE A 35 18.33 -1.28 12.92
C PHE A 35 17.82 -2.08 11.72
N LEU A 36 16.94 -1.49 10.90
CA LEU A 36 16.37 -2.11 9.70
C LEU A 36 17.30 -2.04 8.48
N ARG A 37 18.40 -1.27 8.49
CA ARG A 37 19.34 -1.19 7.33
C ARG A 37 20.17 -2.44 7.11
N SER A 38 20.32 -3.23 8.16
CA SER A 38 21.24 -4.37 8.27
C SER A 38 20.80 -5.63 7.50
N ASN A 39 19.56 -5.67 6.99
CA ASN A 39 19.04 -6.77 6.20
C ASN A 39 18.78 -6.32 4.75
N ARG A 40 19.79 -6.43 3.89
CA ARG A 40 19.59 -6.30 2.44
C ARG A 40 19.09 -7.65 1.92
N SER A 41 17.79 -7.78 1.65
CA SER A 41 17.29 -8.88 0.81
C SER A 41 17.71 -8.60 -0.64
N GLY A 42 18.97 -8.91 -0.94
CA GLY A 42 19.62 -8.56 -2.19
C GLY A 42 19.12 -9.41 -3.35
N GLN A 43 18.19 -8.87 -4.14
CA GLN A 43 17.97 -9.22 -5.55
C GLN A 43 17.53 -8.00 -6.38
N LEU A 44 16.66 -7.15 -5.83
CA LEU A 44 16.19 -5.96 -6.54
C LEU A 44 17.20 -4.80 -6.46
N ARG A 45 17.54 -4.22 -7.63
CA ARG A 45 18.33 -2.99 -7.77
C ARG A 45 17.55 -1.93 -8.53
N ILE A 46 17.35 -0.79 -7.90
CA ILE A 46 16.69 0.38 -8.47
C ILE A 46 17.75 1.42 -8.81
N THR A 47 17.68 1.94 -10.03
CA THR A 47 18.45 3.09 -10.48
C THR A 47 17.51 4.28 -10.71
N HIS A 48 18.06 5.47 -10.92
CA HIS A 48 17.24 6.63 -11.32
C HIS A 48 16.48 6.41 -12.65
N CYS A 49 16.92 5.47 -13.49
CA CYS A 49 16.26 5.15 -14.76
C CYS A 49 15.22 4.03 -14.65
N THR A 50 15.23 3.25 -13.56
CA THR A 50 14.30 2.14 -13.34
C THR A 50 12.86 2.70 -13.31
N PRO A 51 11.97 2.28 -14.22
CA PRO A 51 10.59 2.74 -14.26
C PRO A 51 9.80 2.24 -13.04
N ILE A 52 9.44 3.16 -12.14
CA ILE A 52 8.70 2.86 -10.91
C ILE A 52 7.24 3.28 -11.09
N ALA A 53 6.32 2.36 -10.81
CA ALA A 53 4.93 2.68 -10.56
C ALA A 53 4.58 2.51 -9.07
N SER A 54 3.55 3.20 -8.58
CA SER A 54 3.03 2.96 -7.22
C SER A 54 1.52 3.08 -7.15
N ILE A 55 0.90 2.23 -6.32
CA ILE A 55 -0.54 2.18 -6.05
C ILE A 55 -0.76 1.93 -4.55
N GLY A 56 -1.72 2.61 -3.94
CA GLY A 56 -2.09 2.30 -2.56
C GLY A 56 -2.75 3.43 -1.78
N SER A 57 -2.64 3.29 -0.46
CA SER A 57 -3.21 4.22 0.52
C SER A 57 -2.59 5.63 0.48
N CYS A 58 -3.00 6.52 1.39
CA CYS A 58 -2.42 7.86 1.56
C CYS A 58 -0.87 7.89 1.58
N PHE A 59 -0.24 6.87 2.15
CA PHE A 59 1.21 6.81 2.29
C PHE A 59 1.92 6.60 0.93
N ALA A 60 1.26 6.00 -0.06
CA ALA A 60 1.81 5.87 -1.42
C ALA A 60 2.09 7.23 -2.07
N ARG A 61 1.29 8.26 -1.73
CA ARG A 61 1.53 9.64 -2.18
C ARG A 61 2.85 10.19 -1.65
N GLU A 62 3.18 9.92 -0.39
CA GLU A 62 4.42 10.40 0.21
C GLU A 62 5.64 9.74 -0.46
N ILE A 63 5.57 8.43 -0.72
CA ILE A 63 6.59 7.68 -1.48
C ILE A 63 6.73 8.27 -2.89
N LYS A 64 5.63 8.44 -3.63
CA LYS A 64 5.63 9.03 -4.97
C LYS A 64 6.28 10.41 -4.99
N ASN A 65 5.86 11.30 -4.10
CA ASN A 65 6.37 12.67 -4.04
C ASN A 65 7.86 12.68 -3.78
N TRP A 66 8.32 11.85 -2.83
CA TRP A 66 9.74 11.74 -2.51
C TRP A 66 10.56 11.20 -3.69
N LEU A 67 10.10 10.13 -4.36
CA LEU A 67 10.78 9.55 -5.53
C LEU A 67 10.94 10.58 -6.66
N LYS A 68 9.88 11.35 -6.93
CA LYS A 68 9.90 12.41 -7.94
C LYS A 68 10.86 13.54 -7.58
N LEU A 69 10.81 14.02 -6.33
CA LEU A 69 11.69 15.08 -5.85
C LEU A 69 13.18 14.69 -5.92
N ASN A 70 13.48 13.40 -5.76
CA ASN A 70 14.84 12.86 -5.81
C ASN A 70 15.24 12.32 -7.21
N GLY A 71 14.47 12.61 -8.25
CA GLY A 71 14.84 12.33 -9.64
C GLY A 71 14.80 10.85 -10.05
N TYR A 72 13.98 10.03 -9.38
CA TYR A 72 13.71 8.66 -9.85
C TYR A 72 12.69 8.67 -11.00
N SER A 73 12.83 7.74 -11.94
CA SER A 73 11.92 7.54 -13.07
C SER A 73 10.57 7.02 -12.59
N PHE A 74 9.66 7.93 -12.27
CA PHE A 74 8.32 7.60 -11.80
C PHE A 74 7.30 7.67 -12.95
N ILE A 75 6.55 6.58 -13.16
CA ILE A 75 5.54 6.46 -14.20
C ILE A 75 4.29 7.25 -13.81
N GLU A 76 3.91 8.23 -14.63
CA GLU A 76 2.63 8.93 -14.56
C GLU A 76 1.93 8.85 -15.92
N THR A 77 0.83 8.09 -15.95
CA THR A 77 0.08 7.84 -17.18
C THR A 77 -1.10 8.77 -17.37
N ALA A 78 -1.48 9.51 -16.33
CA ALA A 78 -2.60 10.44 -16.34
C ALA A 78 -2.24 11.72 -15.56
N GLN A 79 -2.85 12.84 -15.94
CA GLN A 79 -2.72 14.14 -15.27
C GLN A 79 -4.07 14.60 -14.71
N GLY A 80 -4.04 15.65 -13.89
CA GLY A 80 -5.23 16.29 -13.33
C GLY A 80 -5.60 15.81 -11.92
N LEU A 81 -6.81 16.18 -11.49
CA LEU A 81 -7.35 15.79 -10.18
C LEU A 81 -7.29 14.27 -10.01
N CYS A 82 -7.04 13.80 -8.79
CA CYS A 82 -6.98 12.37 -8.44
C CYS A 82 -5.76 11.60 -8.99
N ALA A 83 -4.80 12.29 -9.62
CA ALA A 83 -3.52 11.69 -10.04
C ALA A 83 -2.42 11.80 -8.96
N GLU A 84 -2.70 12.42 -7.81
CA GLU A 84 -1.66 12.71 -6.80
C GLU A 84 -1.13 11.46 -6.08
N ALA A 85 -1.95 10.43 -5.89
CA ALA A 85 -1.63 9.33 -4.98
C ALA A 85 -0.94 8.11 -5.62
N GLY A 86 -0.78 8.08 -6.95
CA GLY A 86 -0.13 6.96 -7.64
C GLY A 86 0.21 7.22 -9.11
N SER A 87 0.43 6.15 -9.86
CA SER A 87 0.92 6.20 -11.26
C SER A 87 -0.17 6.36 -12.32
N ALA A 88 -1.42 6.10 -11.94
CA ALA A 88 -2.59 6.43 -12.75
C ALA A 88 -3.63 7.12 -11.85
N ARG A 89 -4.71 7.59 -12.47
CA ARG A 89 -5.76 8.39 -11.83
C ARG A 89 -6.78 7.53 -11.06
N TYR A 90 -6.31 6.57 -10.25
CA TYR A 90 -7.14 5.75 -9.36
C TYR A 90 -7.25 6.33 -7.94
N ASP A 91 -6.64 7.49 -7.67
CA ASP A 91 -6.55 8.11 -6.34
C ASP A 91 -6.02 7.12 -5.28
N ARG A 92 -6.67 7.01 -4.13
CA ARG A 92 -6.27 6.15 -3.01
C ARG A 92 -6.93 4.77 -3.11
N VAL A 93 -6.07 3.77 -3.13
CA VAL A 93 -6.43 2.35 -3.13
C VAL A 93 -6.11 1.78 -1.75
N TYR A 94 -7.09 1.79 -0.85
CA TYR A 94 -6.84 1.51 0.56
C TYR A 94 -6.76 0.05 0.93
N ASN A 95 -7.49 -0.83 0.25
CA ASN A 95 -7.64 -2.23 0.64
C ASN A 95 -7.27 -3.15 -0.53
N THR A 96 -7.05 -4.43 -0.23
CA THR A 96 -6.62 -5.41 -1.22
C THR A 96 -7.69 -5.67 -2.29
N PHE A 97 -8.97 -5.45 -1.99
CA PHE A 97 -10.06 -5.63 -2.96
C PHE A 97 -10.01 -4.54 -4.03
N THR A 98 -9.91 -3.27 -3.62
CA THR A 98 -9.82 -2.17 -4.59
C THR A 98 -8.51 -2.23 -5.37
N LEU A 99 -7.43 -2.73 -4.77
CA LEU A 99 -6.20 -3.05 -5.49
C LEU A 99 -6.46 -4.09 -6.59
N ARG A 100 -7.01 -5.26 -6.24
CA ARG A 100 -7.38 -6.31 -7.21
C ARG A 100 -8.29 -5.77 -8.31
N GLN A 101 -9.29 -4.97 -7.94
CA GLN A 101 -10.24 -4.38 -8.88
C GLN A 101 -9.58 -3.44 -9.90
N GLU A 102 -8.54 -2.70 -9.52
CA GLU A 102 -7.80 -1.88 -10.48
C GLU A 102 -7.00 -2.73 -11.49
N PHE A 103 -6.48 -3.89 -11.06
CA PHE A 103 -5.89 -4.87 -11.97
C PHE A 103 -6.93 -5.55 -12.86
N GLU A 104 -8.08 -5.93 -12.29
CA GLU A 104 -9.21 -6.49 -13.05
C GLU A 104 -9.76 -5.48 -14.06
N ARG A 105 -9.79 -4.19 -13.72
CA ARG A 105 -10.15 -3.11 -14.64
C ARG A 105 -9.17 -3.02 -15.80
N ALA A 106 -7.87 -3.13 -15.53
CA ALA A 106 -6.82 -3.01 -16.55
C ALA A 106 -6.70 -4.22 -17.49
N PHE A 107 -6.87 -5.43 -16.95
CA PHE A 107 -6.48 -6.67 -17.62
C PHE A 107 -7.55 -7.77 -17.63
N GLY A 108 -8.54 -7.67 -16.75
CA GLY A 108 -9.55 -8.69 -16.56
C GLY A 108 -10.96 -8.15 -16.80
N LYS A 109 -11.89 -8.67 -15.99
CA LYS A 109 -13.30 -8.33 -16.03
C LYS A 109 -13.65 -7.50 -14.79
N PHE A 110 -13.91 -6.21 -14.99
CA PHE A 110 -14.45 -5.31 -13.98
C PHE A 110 -15.78 -4.73 -14.48
N GLU A 111 -16.88 -5.35 -14.08
CA GLU A 111 -18.25 -5.02 -14.53
C GLU A 111 -19.19 -4.86 -13.32
N PRO A 112 -19.03 -3.80 -12.52
CA PRO A 112 -19.92 -3.54 -11.40
C PRO A 112 -21.34 -3.21 -11.87
N GLN A 113 -22.35 -3.63 -11.11
CA GLN A 113 -23.74 -3.24 -11.33
C GLN A 113 -23.91 -1.73 -11.11
N GLU A 114 -23.26 -1.21 -10.07
CA GLU A 114 -23.27 0.21 -9.77
C GLU A 114 -22.05 0.89 -10.41
N VAL A 115 -22.27 1.48 -11.59
CA VAL A 115 -21.22 2.12 -12.42
C VAL A 115 -20.98 3.57 -11.99
N TYR A 116 -22.01 4.26 -11.52
CA TYR A 116 -21.95 5.64 -11.07
C TYR A 116 -23.01 5.91 -10.00
N TRP A 117 -22.76 6.94 -9.19
CA TRP A 117 -23.73 7.49 -8.25
C TRP A 117 -24.25 8.84 -8.76
N GLU A 118 -25.57 9.06 -8.73
CA GLU A 118 -26.13 10.39 -8.98
C GLU A 118 -26.03 11.23 -7.71
N PHE A 119 -25.35 12.37 -7.81
CA PHE A 119 -25.14 13.27 -6.67
C PHE A 119 -25.57 14.68 -7.03
N GLU A 120 -26.42 15.27 -6.20
CA GLU A 120 -26.90 16.64 -6.40
C GLU A 120 -26.10 17.61 -5.52
N GLU A 121 -25.46 18.57 -6.17
CA GLU A 121 -24.76 19.66 -5.50
C GLU A 121 -25.18 21.01 -6.10
N ARG A 122 -25.78 21.87 -5.27
CA ARG A 122 -26.17 23.25 -5.64
C ARG A 122 -27.11 23.33 -6.86
N GLY A 123 -27.97 22.32 -7.04
CA GLY A 123 -28.94 22.26 -8.14
C GLY A 123 -28.43 21.60 -9.41
N ASP A 124 -27.16 21.21 -9.46
CA ASP A 124 -26.57 20.42 -10.54
C ASP A 124 -26.47 18.95 -10.13
N VAL A 125 -26.90 18.04 -11.01
CA VAL A 125 -26.62 16.61 -10.86
C VAL A 125 -25.28 16.29 -11.52
N ARG A 126 -24.43 15.56 -10.80
CA ARG A 126 -23.17 14.99 -11.30
C ARG A 126 -23.19 13.48 -11.12
N LEU A 127 -22.47 12.78 -12.00
CA LEU A 127 -22.27 11.35 -11.91
C LEU A 127 -20.94 11.11 -11.20
N LEU A 128 -20.94 10.60 -9.97
CA LEU A 128 -19.70 10.29 -9.23
C LEU A 128 -19.22 8.89 -9.54
N ASP A 129 -17.90 8.72 -9.60
CA ASP A 129 -17.28 7.39 -9.67
C ASP A 129 -17.31 6.71 -8.29
N PRO A 130 -17.98 5.56 -8.12
CA PRO A 130 -18.04 4.86 -6.84
C PRO A 130 -16.68 4.29 -6.40
N TYR A 131 -15.76 4.09 -7.36
CA TYR A 131 -14.50 3.38 -7.18
C TYR A 131 -13.27 4.30 -7.19
N ARG A 132 -13.45 5.60 -7.49
CA ARG A 132 -12.36 6.58 -7.50
C ARG A 132 -12.78 7.87 -6.81
N LYS A 133 -12.07 8.18 -5.71
CA LYS A 133 -12.35 9.39 -4.92
C LYS A 133 -12.15 10.64 -5.78
N GLY A 134 -13.15 11.51 -5.81
CA GLY A 134 -13.04 12.85 -6.40
C GLY A 134 -13.18 12.87 -7.94
N VAL A 135 -13.53 11.74 -8.54
CA VAL A 135 -13.89 11.68 -9.96
C VAL A 135 -15.40 11.85 -10.09
N ALA A 136 -15.79 12.81 -10.92
CA ALA A 136 -17.17 13.08 -11.28
C ALA A 136 -17.25 13.41 -12.76
N TRP A 137 -18.40 13.13 -13.37
CA TRP A 137 -18.69 13.41 -14.77
C TRP A 137 -19.97 14.23 -14.89
N GLU A 138 -20.04 15.09 -15.89
CA GLU A 138 -21.23 15.87 -16.20
C GLU A 138 -22.34 15.01 -16.80
N ASN A 139 -21.96 13.99 -17.57
CA ASN A 139 -22.90 13.11 -18.26
C ASN A 139 -22.29 11.73 -18.57
N ARG A 140 -23.12 10.82 -19.07
CA ARG A 140 -22.73 9.43 -19.36
C ARG A 140 -21.71 9.31 -20.50
N GLU A 141 -21.74 10.22 -21.48
CA GLU A 141 -20.78 10.18 -22.60
C GLU A 141 -19.37 10.49 -22.10
N GLU A 142 -19.24 11.53 -21.28
CA GLU A 142 -17.98 11.87 -20.61
C GLU A 142 -17.49 10.72 -19.72
N MET A 143 -18.39 10.14 -18.91
CA MET A 143 -18.09 8.97 -18.07
C MET A 143 -17.50 7.83 -18.89
N HIS A 144 -18.17 7.41 -19.96
CA HIS A 144 -17.70 6.31 -20.79
C HIS A 144 -16.37 6.62 -21.48
N ARG A 145 -16.16 7.85 -21.94
CA ARG A 145 -14.89 8.28 -22.53
C ARG A 145 -13.75 8.22 -21.50
N GLU A 146 -13.97 8.78 -20.32
CA GLU A 146 -12.96 8.86 -19.28
C GLU A 146 -12.65 7.49 -18.67
N LEU A 147 -13.65 6.62 -18.46
CA LEU A 147 -13.40 5.25 -17.99
C LEU A 147 -12.52 4.45 -18.96
N ARG A 148 -12.72 4.60 -20.27
CA ARG A 148 -11.86 3.97 -21.29
C ARG A 148 -10.44 4.54 -21.29
N GLU A 149 -10.30 5.84 -21.11
CA GLU A 149 -9.00 6.50 -21.00
C GLU A 149 -8.26 6.06 -19.73
N HIS A 150 -8.96 6.04 -18.61
CA HIS A 150 -8.45 5.57 -17.34
C HIS A 150 -7.97 4.12 -17.42
N GLN A 151 -8.77 3.21 -17.98
CA GLN A 151 -8.36 1.82 -18.19
C GLN A 151 -7.04 1.72 -18.97
N LYS A 152 -6.89 2.47 -20.06
CA LYS A 152 -5.64 2.49 -20.85
C LYS A 152 -4.45 2.98 -20.03
N ASN A 153 -4.65 4.02 -19.21
CA ASN A 153 -3.61 4.59 -18.36
C ASN A 153 -3.19 3.62 -17.25
N VAL A 154 -4.14 2.98 -16.57
CA VAL A 154 -3.85 1.94 -15.55
C VAL A 154 -3.09 0.77 -16.18
N ARG A 155 -3.55 0.28 -17.34
CA ARG A 155 -2.86 -0.78 -18.10
C ARG A 155 -1.42 -0.38 -18.40
N LYS A 156 -1.21 0.81 -18.96
CA LYS A 156 0.12 1.35 -19.29
C LYS A 156 1.01 1.39 -18.05
N ALA A 157 0.50 1.90 -16.92
CA ALA A 157 1.28 2.00 -15.68
C ALA A 157 1.77 0.64 -15.19
N PHE A 158 0.91 -0.37 -15.18
CA PHE A 158 1.26 -1.71 -14.72
C PHE A 158 2.16 -2.47 -15.71
N THR A 159 2.01 -2.28 -17.03
CA THR A 159 2.86 -2.95 -18.03
C THR A 159 4.25 -2.34 -18.19
N GLN A 160 4.42 -1.06 -17.87
CA GLN A 160 5.69 -0.35 -18.06
C GLN A 160 6.59 -0.34 -16.83
N ALA A 161 6.05 -0.70 -15.67
CA ALA A 161 6.79 -0.66 -14.41
C ALA A 161 7.78 -1.82 -14.31
N GLU A 162 9.06 -1.54 -14.13
CA GLU A 162 10.00 -2.57 -13.66
C GLU A 162 9.81 -2.83 -12.17
N VAL A 163 9.43 -1.78 -11.41
CA VAL A 163 9.10 -1.89 -9.99
C VAL A 163 7.71 -1.31 -9.73
N LEU A 164 6.84 -2.10 -9.12
CA LEU A 164 5.55 -1.66 -8.62
C LEU A 164 5.56 -1.61 -7.09
N ILE A 165 5.38 -0.40 -6.53
CA ILE A 165 5.25 -0.20 -5.10
C ILE A 165 3.77 -0.28 -4.71
N ILE A 166 3.42 -1.26 -3.87
CA ILE A 166 2.06 -1.47 -3.37
C ILE A 166 2.01 -1.10 -1.89
N THR A 167 1.05 -0.23 -1.52
CA THR A 167 0.82 0.13 -0.11
C THR A 167 -0.61 -0.18 0.32
N VAL A 168 -0.81 -1.29 1.05
CA VAL A 168 -2.12 -1.69 1.58
C VAL A 168 -2.41 -1.00 2.91
N GLY A 169 -3.63 -0.53 3.15
CA GLY A 169 -3.91 0.39 4.25
C GLY A 169 -5.06 0.03 5.19
N GLN A 170 -6.12 -0.63 4.71
CA GLN A 170 -7.33 -0.89 5.50
C GLN A 170 -7.92 -2.27 5.18
N ALA A 171 -8.41 -2.95 6.20
CA ALA A 171 -9.13 -4.23 6.09
C ALA A 171 -10.65 -4.04 6.25
N GLU A 172 -11.09 -2.89 6.75
CA GLU A 172 -12.51 -2.53 6.74
C GLU A 172 -12.92 -2.12 5.32
N ILE A 173 -14.01 -2.68 4.83
CA ILE A 173 -14.47 -2.48 3.45
C ILE A 173 -15.95 -2.08 3.41
N TRP A 174 -16.26 -1.21 2.48
CA TRP A 174 -17.62 -0.94 2.01
C TRP A 174 -17.81 -1.67 0.69
N TYR A 175 -18.94 -2.35 0.52
CA TYR A 175 -19.16 -3.19 -0.66
C TYR A 175 -20.60 -3.14 -1.13
N HIS A 176 -20.80 -3.34 -2.42
CA HIS A 176 -22.10 -3.53 -3.02
C HIS A 176 -22.58 -4.96 -2.72
N LYS A 177 -23.72 -5.12 -2.05
CA LYS A 177 -24.19 -6.41 -1.51
C LYS A 177 -24.55 -7.42 -2.59
N ASN A 178 -24.96 -6.98 -3.77
CA ASN A 178 -25.45 -7.88 -4.82
C ASN A 178 -24.33 -8.51 -5.65
N ASP A 179 -23.27 -7.77 -5.96
CA ASP A 179 -22.17 -8.25 -6.81
C ASP A 179 -20.82 -8.34 -6.07
N GLY A 180 -20.73 -7.80 -4.85
CA GLY A 180 -19.55 -7.89 -4.00
C GLY A 180 -18.43 -6.91 -4.33
N TYR A 181 -18.60 -6.00 -5.31
CA TYR A 181 -17.57 -4.99 -5.60
C TYR A 181 -17.39 -4.04 -4.43
N VAL A 182 -16.13 -3.70 -4.14
CA VAL A 182 -15.72 -2.92 -2.99
C VAL A 182 -15.46 -1.47 -3.40
N TYR A 183 -16.00 -0.55 -2.62
CA TYR A 183 -15.73 0.88 -2.74
C TYR A 183 -14.48 1.25 -1.92
N PRO A 184 -13.62 2.16 -2.39
CA PRO A 184 -12.47 2.63 -1.62
C PRO A 184 -12.87 3.48 -0.41
N LEU A 185 -14.10 4.01 -0.40
CA LEU A 185 -14.62 4.92 0.63
C LEU A 185 -16.09 4.58 0.93
N VAL A 186 -16.55 5.06 2.08
CA VAL A 186 -17.98 5.04 2.40
C VAL A 186 -18.78 5.78 1.31
N PRO A 187 -19.90 5.22 0.83
CA PRO A 187 -20.80 5.93 -0.07
C PRO A 187 -21.27 7.26 0.55
N PRO A 188 -21.40 8.35 -0.23
CA PRO A 188 -21.98 9.60 0.25
C PRO A 188 -23.37 9.39 0.86
N VAL A 189 -23.73 10.17 1.88
CA VAL A 189 -25.02 10.05 2.58
C VAL A 189 -26.22 10.14 1.63
N GLN A 190 -26.13 10.96 0.58
CA GLN A 190 -27.21 11.12 -0.41
C GLN A 190 -27.50 9.84 -1.21
N VAL A 191 -26.50 8.97 -1.38
CA VAL A 191 -26.59 7.76 -2.22
C VAL A 191 -26.53 6.47 -1.40
N PHE A 192 -26.19 6.58 -0.12
CA PHE A 192 -26.11 5.45 0.78
C PHE A 192 -27.49 4.82 1.00
N ASP A 193 -27.62 3.58 0.55
CA ASP A 193 -28.75 2.70 0.82
C ASP A 193 -28.26 1.45 1.57
N PRO A 194 -28.70 1.17 2.82
CA PRO A 194 -28.29 -0.01 3.56
C PRO A 194 -28.79 -1.34 2.98
N ALA A 195 -29.76 -1.36 2.06
CA ALA A 195 -30.16 -2.56 1.32
C ALA A 195 -29.14 -2.92 0.22
N ILE A 196 -28.46 -1.92 -0.33
CA ILE A 196 -27.49 -2.05 -1.43
C ILE A 196 -26.05 -2.08 -0.91
N HIS A 197 -25.73 -1.22 0.05
CA HIS A 197 -24.38 -0.97 0.54
C HIS A 197 -24.15 -1.69 1.87
N GLY A 198 -23.10 -2.50 1.92
CA GLY A 198 -22.66 -3.23 3.09
C GLY A 198 -21.32 -2.72 3.63
N PHE A 199 -21.06 -3.02 4.89
CA PHE A 199 -19.78 -2.76 5.56
C PHE A 199 -19.37 -4.00 6.36
N ARG A 200 -18.08 -4.35 6.31
CA ARG A 200 -17.51 -5.43 7.12
C ARG A 200 -16.00 -5.33 7.26
N LEU A 201 -15.45 -6.07 8.22
CA LEU A 201 -14.02 -6.37 8.26
C LEU A 201 -13.73 -7.55 7.32
N SER A 202 -12.72 -7.40 6.47
CA SER A 202 -12.20 -8.49 5.64
C SER A 202 -11.29 -9.42 6.44
N SER A 203 -11.28 -10.69 6.05
CA SER A 203 -10.47 -11.76 6.65
C SER A 203 -9.04 -11.81 6.09
N TYR A 204 -8.17 -12.58 6.74
CA TYR A 204 -6.82 -12.86 6.24
C TYR A 204 -6.87 -13.53 4.86
N GLU A 205 -7.73 -14.54 4.69
CA GLU A 205 -7.85 -15.35 3.49
C GLU A 205 -8.28 -14.51 2.29
N GLU A 206 -9.25 -13.61 2.48
CA GLU A 206 -9.69 -12.71 1.42
C GLU A 206 -8.59 -11.73 1.00
N ASN A 207 -7.86 -11.18 1.97
CA ASN A 207 -6.78 -10.24 1.67
C ASN A 207 -5.63 -10.94 0.94
N LEU A 208 -5.26 -12.15 1.35
CA LEU A 208 -4.25 -12.95 0.65
C LEU A 208 -4.73 -13.30 -0.76
N ALA A 209 -5.96 -13.81 -0.93
CA ALA A 209 -6.51 -14.16 -2.24
C ALA A 209 -6.54 -12.96 -3.21
N ASN A 210 -6.84 -11.77 -2.72
CA ASN A 210 -6.79 -10.55 -3.54
C ASN A 210 -5.37 -10.18 -3.97
N LEU A 211 -4.37 -10.35 -3.09
CA LEU A 211 -2.96 -10.13 -3.42
C LEU A 211 -2.46 -11.16 -4.44
N GLU A 212 -2.80 -12.43 -4.26
CA GLU A 212 -2.47 -13.51 -5.20
C GLU A 212 -3.09 -13.24 -6.58
N ARG A 213 -4.38 -12.87 -6.63
CA ARG A 213 -5.03 -12.52 -7.91
C ARG A 213 -4.43 -11.27 -8.55
N THR A 214 -4.03 -10.28 -7.75
CA THR A 214 -3.30 -9.10 -8.24
C THR A 214 -1.98 -9.49 -8.87
N PHE A 215 -1.22 -10.37 -8.21
CA PHE A 215 0.06 -10.86 -8.70
C PHE A 215 -0.07 -11.65 -10.00
N GLU A 216 -1.03 -12.59 -10.06
CA GLU A 216 -1.33 -13.36 -11.27
C GLU A 216 -1.62 -12.44 -12.48
N LEU A 217 -2.45 -11.41 -12.29
CA LEU A 217 -2.75 -10.43 -13.33
C LEU A 217 -1.53 -9.57 -13.70
N PHE A 218 -0.71 -9.21 -12.71
CA PHE A 218 0.50 -8.44 -12.94
C PHE A 218 1.52 -9.23 -13.77
N THR A 219 1.89 -10.44 -13.34
CA THR A 219 2.93 -11.24 -14.01
C THR A 219 2.50 -11.75 -15.38
N ALA A 220 1.20 -12.01 -15.59
CA ALA A 220 0.67 -12.35 -16.91
C ALA A 220 0.91 -11.26 -17.97
N HIS A 221 1.02 -10.00 -17.54
CA HIS A 221 1.21 -8.84 -18.43
C HIS A 221 2.55 -8.13 -18.27
N ASN A 222 3.30 -8.45 -17.20
CA ASN A 222 4.59 -7.89 -16.88
C ASN A 222 5.43 -8.93 -16.11
N PRO A 223 5.93 -9.98 -16.80
CA PRO A 223 6.57 -11.13 -16.16
C PRO A 223 7.92 -10.81 -15.51
N THR A 224 8.54 -9.68 -15.86
CA THR A 224 9.81 -9.23 -15.30
C THR A 224 9.64 -8.20 -14.19
N GLY A 225 8.41 -7.75 -13.93
CA GLY A 225 8.13 -6.74 -12.91
C GLY A 225 8.37 -7.28 -11.50
N HIS A 226 8.88 -6.41 -10.62
CA HIS A 226 9.07 -6.70 -9.21
C HIS A 226 8.10 -5.88 -8.36
N ILE A 227 7.53 -6.49 -7.32
CA ILE A 227 6.64 -5.81 -6.38
C ILE A 227 7.41 -5.49 -5.10
N ILE A 228 7.41 -4.22 -4.71
CA ILE A 228 7.74 -3.81 -3.35
C ILE A 228 6.42 -3.58 -2.62
N ILE A 229 6.15 -4.35 -1.57
CA ILE A 229 4.90 -4.22 -0.81
C ILE A 229 5.16 -3.74 0.61
N THR A 230 4.30 -2.85 1.10
CA THR A 230 4.32 -2.41 2.51
C THR A 230 2.91 -2.22 3.05
N VAL A 231 2.78 -2.26 4.38
CA VAL A 231 1.56 -1.89 5.09
C VAL A 231 1.62 -0.39 5.43
N SER A 232 0.55 0.33 5.14
CA SER A 232 0.46 1.75 5.46
C SER A 232 0.49 1.96 6.98
N PRO A 233 1.37 2.82 7.52
CA PRO A 233 1.36 3.18 8.93
C PRO A 233 0.24 4.15 9.29
N VAL A 234 -0.40 4.80 8.31
CA VAL A 234 -1.45 5.80 8.54
C VAL A 234 -2.66 5.14 9.23
N PRO A 235 -3.04 5.58 10.44
CA PRO A 235 -4.20 5.05 11.14
C PRO A 235 -5.52 5.35 10.42
N LEU A 236 -6.52 4.49 10.63
CA LEU A 236 -7.88 4.74 10.17
C LEU A 236 -8.39 6.11 10.66
N ARG A 237 -9.26 6.74 9.86
CA ARG A 237 -9.91 8.00 10.26
C ARG A 237 -11.04 7.75 11.25
N ALA A 238 -11.81 6.70 10.97
CA ALA A 238 -12.93 6.23 11.76
C ALA A 238 -13.09 4.74 11.50
N THR A 239 -13.67 4.03 12.46
CA THR A 239 -14.20 2.68 12.27
C THR A 239 -15.72 2.75 12.33
N PHE A 240 -16.39 1.94 11.51
CA PHE A 240 -17.85 1.77 11.58
C PHE A 240 -18.24 0.52 12.37
N ARG A 241 -17.26 -0.20 12.93
CA ARG A 241 -17.50 -1.29 13.86
C ARG A 241 -17.85 -0.70 15.24
N PRO A 242 -18.65 -1.41 16.06
CA PRO A 242 -18.99 -0.98 17.42
C PRO A 242 -17.83 -1.26 18.40
N VAL A 243 -16.62 -0.80 18.09
CA VAL A 243 -15.40 -0.97 18.91
C VAL A 243 -14.55 0.30 18.88
N ASN A 244 -13.60 0.43 19.80
CA ASN A 244 -12.68 1.56 19.83
C ASN A 244 -11.83 1.65 18.55
N SER A 245 -11.61 2.86 18.03
CA SER A 245 -10.87 3.10 16.79
C SER A 245 -9.42 2.61 16.82
N LEU A 246 -8.73 2.67 17.96
CA LEU A 246 -7.37 2.15 18.13
C LEU A 246 -7.35 0.61 18.01
N VAL A 247 -8.33 -0.06 18.63
CA VAL A 247 -8.49 -1.52 18.57
C VAL A 247 -8.85 -1.97 17.15
N ALA A 248 -9.77 -1.26 16.48
CA ALA A 248 -10.10 -1.51 15.09
C ALA A 248 -8.90 -1.31 14.17
N ASN A 249 -8.13 -0.23 14.38
CA ASN A 249 -6.92 0.05 13.62
C ASN A 249 -5.92 -1.08 13.77
N MET A 250 -5.66 -1.51 15.00
CA MET A 250 -4.70 -2.59 15.23
C MET A 250 -5.14 -3.90 14.58
N ALA A 251 -6.40 -4.30 14.76
CA ALA A 251 -6.94 -5.49 14.08
C ALA A 251 -6.76 -5.40 12.56
N SER A 252 -7.08 -4.25 11.97
CA SER A 252 -6.93 -4.03 10.53
C SER A 252 -5.48 -4.17 10.06
N LYS A 253 -4.52 -3.57 10.78
CA LYS A 253 -3.09 -3.62 10.38
C LYS A 253 -2.51 -5.02 10.60
N SER A 254 -2.89 -5.70 11.68
CA SER A 254 -2.44 -7.07 11.95
C SER A 254 -2.92 -8.07 10.89
N ILE A 255 -4.19 -7.99 10.47
CA ILE A 255 -4.73 -8.84 9.39
C ILE A 255 -3.96 -8.61 8.08
N LEU A 256 -3.77 -7.34 7.70
CA LEU A 256 -3.04 -6.99 6.48
C LEU A 256 -1.57 -7.41 6.54
N ARG A 257 -0.89 -7.17 7.67
CA ARG A 257 0.53 -7.50 7.82
C ARG A 257 0.75 -9.01 7.75
N ALA A 258 -0.15 -9.81 8.32
CA ALA A 258 -0.12 -11.26 8.20
C ALA A 258 -0.35 -11.72 6.74
N ALA A 259 -1.34 -11.15 6.04
CA ALA A 259 -1.59 -11.47 4.63
C ALA A 259 -0.39 -11.10 3.73
N VAL A 260 0.21 -9.94 3.96
CA VAL A 260 1.43 -9.50 3.25
C VAL A 260 2.61 -10.43 3.53
N GLU A 261 2.79 -10.90 4.77
CA GLU A 261 3.86 -11.85 5.09
C GLU A 261 3.74 -13.15 4.30
N ALA A 262 2.52 -13.72 4.27
CA ALA A 262 2.26 -14.93 3.51
C ALA A 262 2.48 -14.73 2.01
N PHE A 263 2.02 -13.61 1.47
CA PHE A 263 2.20 -13.25 0.07
C PHE A 263 3.68 -13.12 -0.32
N VAL A 264 4.49 -12.45 0.50
CA VAL A 264 5.95 -12.33 0.29
C VAL A 264 6.64 -13.69 0.42
N THR A 265 6.20 -14.53 1.36
CA THR A 265 6.73 -15.89 1.54
C THR A 265 6.42 -16.80 0.36
N ASN A 266 5.27 -16.63 -0.28
CA ASN A 266 4.85 -17.42 -1.43
C ASN A 266 5.64 -17.09 -2.71
N HIS A 267 6.10 -15.83 -2.86
CA HIS A 267 6.74 -15.32 -4.08
C HIS A 267 8.01 -14.50 -3.80
N PRO A 268 9.00 -15.04 -3.06
CA PRO A 268 10.16 -14.28 -2.57
C PRO A 268 11.06 -13.74 -3.69
N GLU A 269 10.99 -14.31 -4.90
CA GLU A 269 11.75 -13.90 -6.08
C GLU A 269 11.16 -12.68 -6.81
N HIS A 270 9.85 -12.43 -6.67
CA HIS A 270 9.17 -11.31 -7.34
C HIS A 270 8.66 -10.25 -6.37
N ILE A 271 8.65 -10.54 -5.06
CA ILE A 271 7.97 -9.71 -4.07
C ILE A 271 8.89 -9.49 -2.87
N THR A 272 9.08 -8.22 -2.54
CA THR A 272 9.88 -7.82 -1.38
C THR A 272 9.05 -6.98 -0.43
N TYR A 273 9.04 -7.36 0.85
CA TYR A 273 8.45 -6.53 1.90
C TYR A 273 9.36 -5.35 2.22
N PHE A 274 8.81 -4.14 2.28
CA PHE A 274 9.52 -2.96 2.75
C PHE A 274 8.96 -2.49 4.12
N PRO A 275 9.78 -2.41 5.18
CA PRO A 275 9.30 -2.23 6.56
C PRO A 275 8.95 -0.78 6.96
N ALA A 276 8.32 -0.01 6.06
CA ALA A 276 7.85 1.34 6.38
C ALA A 276 6.84 1.37 7.54
N TYR A 277 6.03 0.32 7.67
CA TYR A 277 5.08 0.16 8.78
C TYR A 277 5.80 0.10 10.13
N GLU A 278 6.80 -0.78 10.23
CA GLU A 278 7.55 -1.01 11.47
C GLU A 278 8.42 0.20 11.85
N VAL A 279 8.95 0.93 10.86
CA VAL A 279 9.63 2.22 11.12
C VAL A 279 8.72 3.14 11.93
N VAL A 280 7.50 3.37 11.45
CA VAL A 280 6.57 4.29 12.11
C VAL A 280 6.02 3.73 13.41
N MET A 281 5.65 2.45 13.44
CA MET A 281 4.91 1.91 14.59
C MET A 281 5.80 1.49 15.76
N VAL A 282 7.08 1.23 15.51
CA VAL A 282 7.97 0.62 16.50
C VAL A 282 9.28 1.38 16.65
N ALA A 283 9.93 1.73 15.53
CA ALA A 283 11.28 2.26 15.56
C ALA A 283 11.34 3.79 15.78
N GLU A 284 10.25 4.49 15.53
CA GLU A 284 10.16 5.95 15.65
C GLU A 284 9.39 6.35 16.92
N LYS A 285 9.96 7.24 17.74
CA LYS A 285 9.35 7.65 19.02
C LYS A 285 8.14 8.56 18.83
N GLU A 286 8.21 9.52 17.90
CA GLU A 286 7.15 10.51 17.66
C GLU A 286 6.86 10.70 16.16
N PRO A 287 6.28 9.68 15.50
CA PRO A 287 6.22 9.62 14.05
C PRO A 287 5.15 10.51 13.40
N PHE A 288 4.12 10.93 14.16
CA PHE A 288 2.93 11.59 13.62
C PHE A 288 2.92 13.09 13.89
N LYS A 289 2.33 13.85 12.97
CA LYS A 289 1.94 15.26 13.18
C LYS A 289 0.92 15.36 14.32
N ASP A 290 0.58 16.59 14.71
CA ASP A 290 -0.34 16.89 15.83
C ASP A 290 -1.72 16.22 15.71
N ASP A 291 -2.12 15.79 14.51
CA ASP A 291 -3.37 15.07 14.27
C ASP A 291 -3.31 13.57 14.61
N ASN A 292 -2.15 13.07 15.07
CA ASN A 292 -1.86 11.69 15.44
C ASN A 292 -2.09 10.68 14.31
N ARG A 293 -2.08 11.12 13.04
CA ARG A 293 -2.39 10.26 11.89
C ARG A 293 -1.46 10.44 10.71
N HIS A 294 -1.16 11.68 10.32
CA HIS A 294 -0.25 11.92 9.21
C HIS A 294 1.20 11.81 9.69
N VAL A 295 2.02 11.05 8.98
CA VAL A 295 3.45 10.89 9.29
C VAL A 295 4.16 12.23 9.06
N LYS A 296 5.09 12.60 9.95
CA LYS A 296 5.90 13.82 9.82
C LYS A 296 6.87 13.68 8.63
N SER A 297 7.20 14.80 7.97
CA SER A 297 8.01 14.77 6.75
C SER A 297 9.41 14.21 7.00
N GLU A 298 10.02 14.54 8.13
CA GLU A 298 11.33 14.01 8.53
C GLU A 298 11.35 12.50 8.78
N VAL A 299 10.19 11.93 9.14
CA VAL A 299 10.03 10.48 9.31
C VAL A 299 9.85 9.82 7.94
N VAL A 300 9.12 10.45 7.03
CA VAL A 300 9.05 10.03 5.62
C VAL A 300 10.46 10.02 5.01
N ASP A 301 11.26 11.06 5.24
CA ASP A 301 12.63 11.12 4.74
C ASP A 301 13.50 9.99 5.28
N ARG A 302 13.40 9.65 6.57
CA ARG A 302 14.11 8.49 7.15
C ARG A 302 13.65 7.16 6.55
N ILE A 303 12.34 6.99 6.32
CA ILE A 303 11.82 5.80 5.64
C ILE A 303 12.40 5.73 4.22
N MET A 304 12.45 6.84 3.50
CA MET A 304 12.94 6.84 2.12
C MET A 304 14.47 6.70 2.03
N GLN A 305 15.23 7.17 3.02
CA GLN A 305 16.65 6.82 3.15
C GLN A 305 16.83 5.31 3.34
N LEU A 306 16.02 4.67 4.20
CA LEU A 306 16.02 3.21 4.34
C LEU A 306 15.64 2.51 3.03
N PHE A 307 14.69 3.06 2.26
CA PHE A 307 14.34 2.57 0.92
C PHE A 307 15.56 2.61 -0.02
N GLU A 308 16.30 3.73 -0.05
CA GLU A 308 17.53 3.84 -0.83
C GLU A 308 18.57 2.81 -0.39
N ASP A 309 18.78 2.63 0.91
CA ASP A 309 19.78 1.68 1.43
C ASP A 309 19.47 0.21 1.07
N TRP A 310 18.19 -0.12 0.95
CA TRP A 310 17.71 -1.46 0.61
C TRP A 310 17.78 -1.73 -0.89
N PHE A 311 17.31 -0.78 -1.70
CA PHE A 311 17.03 -1.04 -3.12
C PHE A 311 17.95 -0.31 -4.09
N VAL A 312 18.58 0.78 -3.69
CA VAL A 312 19.34 1.64 -4.60
C VAL A 312 20.83 1.34 -4.46
N GLU A 313 21.53 1.24 -5.58
CA GLU A 313 22.99 1.10 -5.56
C GLU A 313 23.64 2.40 -5.05
N PRO A 314 24.64 2.32 -4.16
CA PRO A 314 25.43 3.48 -3.80
C PRO A 314 26.01 4.09 -5.08
N LYS A 315 25.78 5.39 -5.31
CA LYS A 315 26.51 6.10 -6.37
C LYS A 315 27.99 5.91 -6.08
N LEU A 316 28.72 5.25 -6.98
CA LEU A 316 30.17 5.24 -6.96
C LEU A 316 30.61 6.71 -6.93
N SER A 317 31.08 7.17 -5.77
CA SER A 317 31.68 8.49 -5.66
C SER A 317 32.91 8.45 -6.55
N ILE A 318 32.83 9.08 -7.73
CA ILE A 318 34.01 9.36 -8.54
C ILE A 318 34.81 10.35 -7.70
N SER A 319 35.77 9.82 -6.95
CA SER A 319 36.84 10.59 -6.34
C SER A 319 37.50 11.38 -7.47
N ARG A 320 37.18 12.67 -7.55
CA ARG A 320 37.94 13.60 -8.37
C ARG A 320 39.29 13.73 -7.69
N TYR A 321 40.23 12.86 -8.08
CA TYR A 321 41.63 13.19 -7.98
C TYR A 321 41.88 14.36 -8.93
N SER A 322 41.96 15.55 -8.35
CA SER A 322 42.55 16.75 -8.96
C SER A 322 43.64 17.25 -8.05
#